data_AF-A0A916QUJ6-F1
#
_entry.id   AF-A0A916QUJ6-F1
#
_cell.length_a   1.000
_cell.length_b   1.000
_cell.length_c   1.000
_cell.angle_alpha   90.00
_cell.angle_beta   90.00
_cell.angle_gamma   90.00
#
_symmetry.space_group_name_H-M   'P 1'
#
loop_
_entity.id
_entity.type
_entity.pdbx_description
1 polymer ?
#
loop_
_entity_poly.entity_id
_entity_poly.type
_entity_poly.pdbx_seq_one_letter_code
_entity_poly.pdbx_strand_id
1 'polypeptide(L)'
;MKNVTFESNNQTLAGNLYLPDDYQQGTKLPGVIVTGAWTTVKEQMPATYAEEMADRGYAVLTFDFRNWGKSEGNERQLENPTNKTEDIIAAANYLTTLPEVDASRIAGLGICASAGYMVDAAVQSDEIQAIALVAPWLHNQEIVNQVYGGEESVQKLIETSRQAEAKYETTGKLSLIPAASTTDENALMYQAPYYTEENRGMIPEYVNEFNLAS
;
A
#
# COMPACT_ATOMS: atom_id res chain seq x y z
N MET A 1 0.62 -17.60 9.48
CA MET A 1 0.20 -16.18 9.46
C MET A 1 -0.53 -15.82 10.75
N LYS A 2 -0.32 -14.61 11.29
CA LYS A 2 -1.02 -14.03 12.45
C LYS A 2 -1.53 -12.64 12.09
N ASN A 3 -2.78 -12.31 12.44
CA ASN A 3 -3.28 -10.94 12.35
C ASN A 3 -2.64 -10.07 13.44
N VAL A 4 -2.23 -8.87 13.08
CA VAL A 4 -1.57 -7.90 13.97
C VAL A 4 -2.12 -6.50 13.74
N THR A 5 -1.87 -5.61 14.70
CA THR A 5 -2.16 -4.18 14.56
C THR A 5 -0.99 -3.35 15.07
N PHE A 6 -0.81 -2.16 14.49
CA PHE A 6 0.20 -1.20 14.92
C PHE A 6 -0.26 0.24 14.65
N GLU A 7 0.31 1.21 15.35
CA GLU A 7 -0.09 2.61 15.25
C GLU A 7 0.71 3.35 14.17
N SER A 8 0.01 4.20 13.41
CA SER A 8 0.61 5.17 12.50
C SER A 8 -0.16 6.49 12.60
N ASN A 9 0.48 7.54 13.12
CA ASN A 9 -0.12 8.88 13.28
C ASN A 9 -1.54 8.89 13.90
N ASN A 10 -1.72 8.18 15.01
CA ASN A 10 -2.99 8.01 15.75
C ASN A 10 -4.09 7.27 14.96
N GLN A 11 -3.70 6.44 13.99
CA GLN A 11 -4.58 5.49 13.32
C GLN A 11 -4.04 4.09 13.56
N THR A 12 -4.90 3.17 13.98
CA THR A 12 -4.55 1.76 14.08
C THR A 12 -4.57 1.13 12.67
N LEU A 13 -3.42 0.60 12.24
CA LEU A 13 -3.28 -0.13 10.99
C LEU A 13 -3.39 -1.64 11.22
N ALA A 14 -4.10 -2.31 10.32
CA ALA A 14 -4.27 -3.76 10.32
C ALA A 14 -3.20 -4.42 9.43
N GLY A 15 -2.51 -5.41 9.99
CA GLY A 15 -1.47 -6.17 9.31
C GLY A 15 -1.61 -7.68 9.45
N ASN A 16 -0.88 -8.39 8.60
CA ASN A 16 -0.69 -9.84 8.67
C ASN A 16 0.82 -10.12 8.79
N LEU A 17 1.21 -10.79 9.87
CA LEU A 17 2.58 -11.27 10.10
C LEU A 17 2.70 -12.72 9.65
N TYR A 18 3.57 -12.97 8.68
CA TYR A 18 3.92 -14.28 8.16
C TYR A 18 5.25 -14.70 8.76
N LEU A 19 5.30 -15.93 9.25
CA LEU A 19 6.51 -16.57 9.77
C LEU A 19 6.65 -17.91 9.03
N PRO A 20 7.87 -18.45 8.89
CA PRO A 20 8.08 -19.80 8.36
C PRO A 20 7.26 -20.83 9.17
N ASP A 21 6.74 -21.86 8.49
CA ASP A 21 5.96 -22.92 9.14
C ASP A 21 6.76 -23.68 10.20
N ASP A 22 8.07 -23.77 10.04
CA ASP A 22 9.02 -24.41 10.97
C ASP A 22 9.67 -23.42 11.95
N TYR A 23 9.12 -22.21 12.10
CA TYR A 23 9.67 -21.17 12.99
C TYR A 23 9.89 -21.68 14.43
N GLN A 24 11.12 -21.52 14.91
CA GLN A 24 11.51 -21.88 16.27
C GLN A 24 11.52 -20.63 17.17
N GLN A 25 10.68 -20.64 18.22
CA GLN A 25 10.58 -19.54 19.18
C GLN A 25 11.96 -19.15 19.73
N GLY A 26 12.25 -17.84 19.73
CA GLY A 26 13.53 -17.28 20.17
C GLY A 26 14.55 -17.11 19.04
N THR A 27 14.27 -17.64 17.84
CA THR A 27 15.05 -17.31 16.65
C THR A 27 14.63 -15.94 16.12
N LYS A 28 15.62 -15.12 15.74
CA LYS A 28 15.40 -13.82 15.10
C LYS A 28 15.59 -13.91 13.59
N LEU A 29 14.54 -13.61 12.84
CA LEU A 29 14.50 -13.67 11.39
C LEU A 29 14.76 -12.29 10.78
N PRO A 30 15.32 -12.20 9.56
CA PRO A 30 15.26 -10.97 8.78
C PRO A 30 13.78 -10.58 8.55
N GLY A 31 13.46 -9.32 8.80
CA GLY A 31 12.12 -8.75 8.64
C GLY A 31 11.91 -8.18 7.24
N VAL A 32 10.72 -8.32 6.67
CA VAL A 32 10.36 -7.72 5.37
C VAL A 32 8.99 -7.10 5.43
N ILE A 33 8.86 -5.86 4.96
CA ILE A 33 7.58 -5.19 4.75
C ILE A 33 7.21 -5.35 3.28
N VAL A 34 6.02 -5.88 2.99
CA VAL A 34 5.54 -6.07 1.62
C VAL A 34 4.28 -5.22 1.40
N THR A 35 4.35 -4.29 0.44
CA THR A 35 3.24 -3.39 0.10
C THR A 35 2.86 -3.51 -1.38
N GLY A 36 1.55 -3.40 -1.64
CA GLY A 36 0.96 -3.68 -2.95
C GLY A 36 0.78 -2.44 -3.83
N ALA A 37 0.23 -2.65 -5.02
CA ALA A 37 -0.09 -1.57 -5.94
C ALA A 37 -1.17 -0.61 -5.40
N TRP A 38 -1.48 0.44 -6.17
CA TRP A 38 -2.58 1.35 -5.84
C TRP A 38 -3.88 0.62 -5.55
N THR A 39 -4.62 1.15 -4.58
CA THR A 39 -5.90 0.63 -4.08
C THR A 39 -5.85 -0.73 -3.38
N THR A 40 -4.73 -1.45 -3.45
CA THR A 40 -4.67 -2.82 -2.94
C THR A 40 -4.74 -2.93 -1.42
N VAL A 41 -5.21 -4.08 -0.95
CA VAL A 41 -5.22 -4.50 0.46
C VAL A 41 -4.21 -5.64 0.68
N LYS A 42 -3.81 -5.84 1.94
CA LYS A 42 -2.77 -6.81 2.34
C LYS A 42 -3.08 -8.26 1.96
N GLU A 43 -4.37 -8.62 1.81
CA GLU A 43 -4.82 -9.96 1.40
C GLU A 43 -4.67 -10.24 -0.12
N GLN A 44 -4.30 -9.25 -0.94
CA GLN A 44 -4.12 -9.40 -2.39
C GLN A 44 -2.67 -9.79 -2.75
N MET A 45 -2.09 -9.22 -3.82
CA MET A 45 -0.73 -9.51 -4.27
C MET A 45 0.35 -9.42 -3.18
N PRO A 46 0.27 -8.57 -2.12
CA PRO A 46 1.25 -8.59 -1.05
C PRO A 46 1.32 -9.95 -0.34
N ALA A 47 0.18 -10.61 -0.14
CA ALA A 47 0.11 -11.90 0.53
C ALA A 47 0.89 -12.99 -0.23
N THR A 48 0.80 -13.02 -1.57
CA THR A 48 1.56 -13.98 -2.38
C THR A 48 3.07 -13.81 -2.21
N TYR A 49 3.57 -12.57 -2.21
CA TYR A 49 4.98 -12.32 -1.92
C TYR A 49 5.34 -12.66 -0.48
N ALA A 50 4.44 -12.40 0.47
CA ALA A 50 4.69 -12.68 1.87
C ALA A 50 4.78 -14.18 2.19
N GLU A 51 3.93 -15.00 1.58
CA GLU A 51 4.00 -16.47 1.68
C GLU A 51 5.32 -16.99 1.12
N GLU A 52 5.66 -16.62 -0.12
CA GLU A 52 6.90 -17.04 -0.77
C GLU A 52 8.17 -16.60 -0.02
N MET A 53 8.14 -15.44 0.64
CA MET A 53 9.26 -14.96 1.46
C MET A 53 9.29 -15.64 2.83
N ALA A 54 8.15 -15.91 3.45
CA ALA A 54 8.10 -16.66 4.70
C ALA A 54 8.68 -18.08 4.52
N ASP A 55 8.36 -18.75 3.41
CA ASP A 55 8.92 -20.06 3.04
C ASP A 55 10.45 -20.04 2.86
N ARG A 56 11.02 -18.85 2.62
CA ARG A 56 12.46 -18.61 2.48
C ARG A 56 13.14 -18.17 3.77
N GLY A 57 12.44 -18.18 4.90
CA GLY A 57 13.01 -17.89 6.22
C GLY A 57 12.92 -16.42 6.66
N TYR A 58 12.01 -15.64 6.09
CA TYR A 58 11.78 -14.24 6.48
C TYR A 58 10.56 -14.10 7.40
N ALA A 59 10.60 -13.13 8.32
CA ALA A 59 9.39 -12.64 8.99
C ALA A 59 8.80 -11.52 8.15
N VAL A 60 7.60 -11.72 7.60
CA VAL A 60 7.04 -10.81 6.60
C VAL A 60 5.78 -10.12 7.11
N LEU A 61 5.72 -8.81 6.99
CA LEU A 61 4.56 -8.00 7.32
C LEU A 61 3.94 -7.46 6.04
N THR A 62 2.67 -7.79 5.82
CA THR A 62 1.80 -7.05 4.92
C THR A 62 0.82 -6.25 5.76
N PHE A 63 0.38 -5.09 5.28
CA PHE A 63 -0.58 -4.27 6.00
C PHE A 63 -1.45 -3.45 5.06
N ASP A 64 -2.64 -3.08 5.53
CA ASP A 64 -3.47 -2.12 4.84
C ASP A 64 -2.99 -0.72 5.20
N PHE A 65 -2.70 0.11 4.21
CA PHE A 65 -2.43 1.53 4.46
C PHE A 65 -3.61 2.19 5.18
N ARG A 66 -3.36 3.30 5.90
CA ARG A 66 -4.46 4.09 6.48
C ARG A 66 -5.46 4.45 5.38
N ASN A 67 -6.75 4.46 5.72
CA ASN A 67 -7.89 4.62 4.80
C ASN A 67 -8.25 3.41 3.92
N TRP A 68 -7.45 2.34 3.92
CA TRP A 68 -7.66 1.15 3.09
C TRP A 68 -7.98 -0.08 3.94
N GLY A 69 -8.62 -1.08 3.33
CA GLY A 69 -8.93 -2.37 3.94
C GLY A 69 -9.48 -2.26 5.36
N LYS A 70 -8.86 -3.00 6.29
CA LYS A 70 -9.23 -3.07 7.71
C LYS A 70 -8.52 -2.04 8.59
N SER A 71 -7.64 -1.22 8.03
CA SER A 71 -6.98 -0.13 8.77
C SER A 71 -7.93 1.03 9.01
N GLU A 72 -7.70 1.75 10.10
CA GLU A 72 -8.40 3.00 10.38
C GLU A 72 -8.03 4.09 9.36
N GLY A 73 -8.79 5.18 9.39
CA GLY A 73 -8.57 6.32 8.52
C GLY A 73 -9.80 7.23 8.42
N ASN A 74 -9.56 8.54 8.37
CA ASN A 74 -10.62 9.54 8.36
C ASN A 74 -11.29 9.68 6.98
N GLU A 75 -10.57 9.38 5.90
CA GLU A 75 -10.99 9.61 4.52
C GLU A 75 -10.79 8.34 3.70
N ARG A 76 -11.82 7.49 3.69
CA ARG A 76 -11.74 6.16 3.07
C ARG A 76 -11.31 6.25 1.60
N GLN A 77 -10.47 5.30 1.19
CA GLN A 77 -9.90 5.17 -0.16
C GLN A 77 -9.12 6.40 -0.66
N LEU A 78 -8.62 7.25 0.25
CA LEU A 78 -7.68 8.33 -0.08
C LEU A 78 -6.27 7.79 -0.30
N GLU A 79 -5.67 8.12 -1.44
CA GLU A 79 -4.33 7.76 -1.85
C GLU A 79 -3.36 8.93 -1.62
N ASN A 80 -3.04 9.20 -0.35
CA ASN A 80 -2.08 10.26 0.00
C ASN A 80 -0.64 9.71 0.11
N PRO A 81 0.31 10.17 -0.73
CA PRO A 81 1.67 9.61 -0.79
C PRO A 81 2.45 9.82 0.52
N THR A 82 2.32 10.98 1.15
CA THR A 82 2.99 11.28 2.44
C THR A 82 2.52 10.32 3.52
N ASN A 83 1.20 10.13 3.65
CA ASN A 83 0.63 9.21 4.63
C ASN A 83 1.10 7.76 4.40
N LYS A 84 1.20 7.33 3.14
CA LYS A 84 1.66 5.97 2.82
C LYS A 84 3.14 5.77 3.15
N THR A 85 3.98 6.77 2.89
CA THR A 85 5.38 6.74 3.30
C THR A 85 5.50 6.64 4.83
N GLU A 86 4.75 7.45 5.57
CA GLU A 86 4.70 7.37 7.05
C GLU A 86 4.24 6.00 7.55
N ASP A 87 3.23 5.40 6.91
CA ASP A 87 2.73 4.08 7.29
C ASP A 87 3.77 2.97 7.09
N ILE A 88 4.59 3.04 6.04
CA ILE A 88 5.71 2.11 5.83
C ILE A 88 6.77 2.27 6.93
N ILE A 89 7.08 3.51 7.32
CA ILE A 89 8.01 3.79 8.42
C ILE A 89 7.44 3.25 9.74
N ALA A 90 6.15 3.46 10.00
CA ALA A 90 5.47 2.91 11.17
C ALA A 90 5.50 1.36 11.19
N ALA A 91 5.32 0.72 10.03
CA ALA A 91 5.45 -0.72 9.88
C ALA A 91 6.89 -1.22 10.17
N ALA A 92 7.91 -0.49 9.72
CA ALA A 92 9.31 -0.79 10.03
C ALA A 92 9.58 -0.69 11.53
N ASN A 93 9.15 0.40 12.15
CA ASN A 93 9.25 0.59 13.60
C ASN A 93 8.54 -0.53 14.36
N TYR A 94 7.33 -0.92 13.94
CA TYR A 94 6.60 -2.02 14.54
C TYR A 94 7.38 -3.34 14.46
N LEU A 95 7.98 -3.67 13.32
CA LEU A 95 8.82 -4.87 13.17
C LEU A 95 9.99 -4.90 14.15
N THR A 96 10.60 -3.75 14.49
CA THR A 96 11.69 -3.71 15.49
C THR A 96 11.26 -4.17 16.89
N THR A 97 9.96 -4.08 17.19
CA THR A 97 9.41 -4.45 18.50
C THR A 97 9.15 -5.96 18.64
N LEU A 98 9.16 -6.70 17.53
CA LEU A 98 8.80 -8.10 17.51
C LEU A 98 9.97 -8.99 17.95
N PRO A 99 9.76 -9.93 18.89
CA PRO A 99 10.81 -10.84 19.33
C PRO A 99 11.27 -11.80 18.22
N GLU A 100 10.42 -12.07 17.23
CA GLU A 100 10.73 -12.92 16.07
C GLU A 100 11.62 -12.21 15.03
N VAL A 101 11.80 -10.90 15.11
CA VAL A 101 12.50 -10.09 14.09
C VAL A 101 13.87 -9.63 14.58
N ASP A 102 14.85 -9.73 13.70
CA ASP A 102 16.15 -9.08 13.84
C ASP A 102 16.03 -7.62 13.39
N ALA A 103 15.92 -6.70 14.35
CA ALA A 103 15.77 -5.27 14.10
C ALA A 103 16.92 -4.65 13.26
N SER A 104 18.07 -5.31 13.17
CA SER A 104 19.19 -4.87 12.30
C SER A 104 19.07 -5.33 10.85
N ARG A 105 18.04 -6.12 10.51
CA ARG A 105 17.84 -6.73 9.19
C ARG A 105 16.39 -6.61 8.74
N ILE A 106 15.89 -5.38 8.65
CA ILE A 106 14.56 -5.08 8.08
C ILE A 106 14.73 -4.57 6.65
N ALA A 107 13.94 -5.10 5.71
CA ALA A 107 13.90 -4.68 4.32
C ALA A 107 12.47 -4.36 3.87
N GLY A 108 12.36 -3.65 2.75
CA GLY A 108 11.08 -3.33 2.10
C GLY A 108 10.96 -3.99 0.72
N LEU A 109 9.75 -4.44 0.37
CA LEU A 109 9.38 -4.87 -0.97
C LEU A 109 8.16 -4.06 -1.42
N GLY A 110 8.36 -3.16 -2.38
CA GLY A 110 7.31 -2.30 -2.93
C GLY A 110 6.87 -2.76 -4.32
N ILE A 111 5.57 -2.98 -4.52
CA ILE A 111 4.99 -3.42 -5.79
C ILE A 111 4.29 -2.23 -6.47
N CYS A 112 4.59 -2.00 -7.76
CA CYS A 112 3.97 -0.95 -8.57
C CYS A 112 4.07 0.44 -7.91
N ALA A 113 2.96 1.11 -7.61
CA ALA A 113 2.94 2.44 -7.00
C ALA A 113 3.62 2.49 -5.63
N SER A 114 3.52 1.42 -4.83
CA SER A 114 4.23 1.35 -3.56
C SER A 114 5.75 1.35 -3.71
N ALA A 115 6.30 1.14 -4.91
CA ALA A 115 7.73 1.29 -5.13
C ALA A 115 8.21 2.72 -4.82
N GLY A 116 7.45 3.75 -5.20
CA GLY A 116 7.77 5.15 -4.88
C GLY A 116 7.74 5.40 -3.37
N TYR A 117 6.64 5.01 -2.72
CA TYR A 117 6.49 5.19 -1.26
C TYR A 117 7.55 4.42 -0.46
N MET A 118 7.94 3.22 -0.93
CA MET A 118 8.99 2.42 -0.32
C MET A 118 10.37 3.08 -0.45
N VAL A 119 10.67 3.69 -1.59
CA VAL A 119 11.91 4.47 -1.77
C VAL A 119 11.91 5.66 -0.81
N ASP A 120 10.82 6.42 -0.74
CA ASP A 120 10.72 7.58 0.14
C ASP A 120 10.83 7.18 1.63
N ALA A 121 10.25 6.06 2.02
CA ALA A 121 10.33 5.53 3.38
C ALA A 121 11.75 5.08 3.72
N ALA A 122 12.41 4.36 2.81
CA ALA A 122 13.79 3.89 3.01
C ALA A 122 14.81 5.02 3.10
N VAL A 123 14.54 6.18 2.49
CA VAL A 123 15.38 7.38 2.64
C VAL A 123 15.20 8.04 4.01
N GLN A 124 14.04 7.86 4.65
CA GLN A 124 13.66 8.55 5.88
C GLN A 124 13.76 7.69 7.15
N SER A 125 13.83 6.37 7.02
CA SER A 125 13.88 5.42 8.13
C SER A 125 15.24 4.76 8.22
N ASP A 126 15.87 4.84 9.40
CA ASP A 126 17.13 4.15 9.69
C ASP A 126 16.94 2.63 9.87
N GLU A 127 15.69 2.19 10.04
CA GLU A 127 15.32 0.78 10.24
C GLU A 127 15.34 -0.01 8.93
N ILE A 128 15.01 0.60 7.79
CA ILE A 128 14.93 -0.07 6.48
C ILE A 128 16.33 -0.15 5.84
N GLN A 129 16.94 -1.33 5.88
CA GLN A 129 18.32 -1.56 5.43
C GLN A 129 18.45 -1.83 3.93
N ALA A 130 17.38 -2.28 3.29
CA ALA A 130 17.37 -2.64 1.88
C ALA A 130 15.96 -2.57 1.30
N ILE A 131 15.86 -2.34 -0.01
CA ILE A 131 14.59 -2.38 -0.74
C ILE A 131 14.69 -3.23 -2.00
N ALA A 132 13.58 -3.89 -2.34
CA ALA A 132 13.35 -4.55 -3.62
C ALA A 132 12.08 -3.97 -4.25
N LEU A 133 12.15 -3.63 -5.54
CA LEU A 133 11.03 -2.99 -6.24
C LEU A 133 10.54 -3.89 -7.37
N VAL A 134 9.23 -4.15 -7.41
CA VAL A 134 8.60 -5.01 -8.40
C VAL A 134 7.70 -4.18 -9.30
N ALA A 135 7.95 -4.22 -10.61
CA ALA A 135 7.23 -3.45 -11.62
C ALA A 135 7.05 -1.97 -11.22
N PRO A 136 8.15 -1.26 -10.87
CA PRO A 136 8.07 -0.01 -10.13
C PRO A 136 7.38 1.10 -10.92
N TRP A 137 6.48 1.79 -10.25
CA TRP A 137 5.90 3.03 -10.72
C TRP A 137 6.49 4.19 -9.91
N LEU A 138 7.52 4.83 -10.47
CA LEU A 138 8.26 5.93 -9.86
C LEU A 138 7.84 7.24 -10.53
N HIS A 139 7.09 8.07 -9.82
CA HIS A 139 6.57 9.31 -10.40
C HIS A 139 7.68 10.33 -10.61
N ASN A 140 7.73 10.87 -11.83
CA ASN A 140 8.28 12.19 -12.08
C ASN A 140 7.36 12.90 -13.09
N GLN A 141 7.52 14.22 -13.23
CA GLN A 141 6.66 15.01 -14.10
C GLN A 141 6.64 14.51 -15.54
N GLU A 142 7.80 14.08 -16.08
CA GLU A 142 7.92 13.58 -17.45
C GLU A 142 7.12 12.29 -17.68
N ILE A 143 7.34 11.28 -16.82
CA ILE A 143 6.67 9.98 -16.88
C ILE A 143 5.17 10.15 -16.65
N VAL A 144 4.76 10.95 -15.66
CA VAL A 144 3.36 11.23 -15.35
C VAL A 144 2.68 11.89 -16.56
N ASN A 145 3.30 12.92 -17.16
CA ASN A 145 2.76 13.55 -18.36
C ASN A 145 2.67 12.55 -19.53
N GLN A 146 3.66 11.68 -19.72
CA GLN A 146 3.62 10.68 -20.78
C GLN A 146 2.49 9.67 -20.59
N VAL A 147 2.30 9.18 -19.37
CA VAL A 147 1.31 8.13 -19.06
C VAL A 147 -0.11 8.66 -19.06
N TYR A 148 -0.33 9.86 -18.54
CA TYR A 148 -1.69 10.42 -18.37
C TYR A 148 -2.11 11.38 -19.49
N GLY A 149 -1.52 11.26 -20.68
CA GLY A 149 -2.02 11.97 -21.86
C GLY A 149 -1.62 13.45 -21.94
N GLY A 150 -0.45 13.80 -21.40
CA GLY A 150 0.16 15.12 -21.47
C GLY A 150 -0.12 16.01 -20.26
N GLU A 151 0.59 17.14 -20.21
CA GLU A 151 0.51 18.10 -19.12
C GLU A 151 -0.91 18.64 -18.88
N GLU A 152 -1.66 18.95 -19.95
CA GLU A 152 -3.04 19.45 -19.82
C GLU A 152 -3.96 18.43 -19.14
N SER A 153 -3.82 17.16 -19.50
CA SER A 153 -4.60 16.06 -18.92
C SER A 153 -4.24 15.86 -17.45
N VAL A 154 -2.95 15.91 -17.10
CA VAL A 154 -2.48 15.86 -15.71
C VAL A 154 -3.02 17.04 -14.89
N GLN A 155 -3.00 18.26 -15.44
CA GLN A 155 -3.56 19.42 -14.73
C GLN A 155 -5.07 19.29 -14.50
N LYS A 156 -5.82 18.68 -15.43
CA LYS A 156 -7.25 18.38 -15.23
C LYS A 156 -7.48 17.36 -14.12
N LEU A 157 -6.64 16.33 -14.02
CA LEU A 157 -6.70 15.36 -12.92
C LEU A 157 -6.41 16.03 -11.57
N ILE A 158 -5.38 16.88 -11.50
CA ILE A 158 -5.05 17.66 -10.29
C ILE A 158 -6.22 18.57 -9.89
N GLU A 159 -6.83 19.27 -10.85
CA GLU A 159 -7.97 20.13 -10.59
C GLU A 159 -9.20 19.33 -10.11
N THR A 160 -9.42 18.15 -10.68
CA THR A 160 -10.49 17.22 -10.23
C THR A 160 -10.27 16.82 -8.77
N SER A 161 -9.02 16.53 -8.40
CA SER A 161 -8.66 16.19 -7.02
C SER A 161 -8.90 17.35 -6.05
N ARG A 162 -8.46 18.56 -6.38
CA ARG A 162 -8.72 19.77 -5.58
C ARG A 162 -10.21 20.07 -5.41
N GLN A 163 -11.01 19.83 -6.44
CA GLN A 163 -12.47 20.01 -6.36
C GLN A 163 -13.13 18.96 -5.45
N ALA A 164 -12.65 17.72 -5.50
CA ALA A 164 -13.11 16.66 -4.61
C ALA A 164 -12.75 16.94 -3.14
N GLU A 165 -11.53 17.41 -2.89
CA GLU A 165 -11.04 17.85 -1.56
C GLU A 165 -11.90 19.01 -1.03
N ALA A 166 -12.04 20.11 -1.79
CA ALA A 166 -12.84 21.26 -1.36
C ALA A 166 -14.33 20.90 -1.10
N LYS A 167 -14.89 19.97 -1.88
CA LYS A 167 -16.24 19.45 -1.63
C LYS A 167 -16.30 18.65 -0.33
N TYR A 168 -15.30 17.83 -0.03
CA TYR A 168 -15.23 17.10 1.22
C TYR A 168 -15.12 18.06 2.41
N GLU A 169 -14.25 19.06 2.36
CA GLU A 169 -14.08 20.06 3.44
C GLU A 169 -15.38 20.82 3.75
N THR A 170 -16.15 21.16 2.72
CA THR A 170 -17.38 21.95 2.87
C THR A 170 -18.61 21.13 3.22
N THR A 171 -18.66 19.85 2.84
CA THR A 171 -19.89 19.03 2.94
C THR A 171 -19.74 17.73 3.72
N GLY A 172 -18.51 17.30 4.02
CA GLY A 172 -18.19 15.99 4.57
C GLY A 172 -18.44 14.81 3.62
N LYS A 173 -18.70 15.06 2.33
CA LYS A 173 -19.02 14.01 1.35
C LYS A 173 -17.83 13.71 0.44
N LEU A 174 -17.38 12.45 0.47
CA LEU A 174 -16.36 11.93 -0.43
C LEU A 174 -16.85 11.93 -1.88
N SER A 175 -15.92 12.09 -2.82
CA SER A 175 -16.17 11.90 -4.25
C SER A 175 -15.46 10.63 -4.69
N LEU A 176 -16.22 9.55 -4.80
CA LEU A 176 -15.69 8.21 -5.09
C LEU A 176 -15.99 7.83 -6.55
N ILE A 177 -15.02 7.18 -7.19
CA ILE A 177 -15.17 6.49 -8.47
C ILE A 177 -14.83 5.00 -8.30
N PRO A 178 -15.21 4.12 -9.23
CA PRO A 178 -14.71 2.75 -9.22
C PRO A 178 -13.17 2.72 -9.27
N ALA A 179 -12.53 1.95 -8.40
CA ALA A 179 -11.07 1.78 -8.46
C ALA A 179 -10.65 0.97 -9.70
N ALA A 180 -11.45 0.00 -10.12
CA ALA A 180 -11.22 -0.82 -11.30
C ALA A 180 -12.53 -1.13 -12.01
N SER A 181 -12.48 -1.18 -13.35
CA SER A 181 -13.63 -1.54 -14.18
C SER A 181 -13.21 -2.07 -15.54
N THR A 182 -13.99 -2.99 -16.09
CA THR A 182 -13.87 -3.45 -17.48
C THR A 182 -14.75 -2.66 -18.45
N THR A 183 -15.69 -1.87 -17.93
CA THR A 183 -16.72 -1.18 -18.74
C THR A 183 -16.78 0.34 -18.52
N ASP A 184 -16.27 0.84 -17.39
CA ASP A 184 -16.22 2.26 -17.07
C ASP A 184 -14.80 2.79 -17.31
N GLU A 185 -14.64 3.57 -18.37
CA GLU A 185 -13.37 4.20 -18.75
C GLU A 185 -12.90 5.28 -17.76
N ASN A 186 -13.77 5.72 -16.84
CA ASN A 186 -13.41 6.66 -15.78
C ASN A 186 -12.84 5.98 -14.53
N ALA A 187 -12.85 4.64 -14.46
CA ALA A 187 -12.25 3.92 -13.35
C ALA A 187 -10.73 4.12 -13.33
N LEU A 188 -10.12 4.20 -12.13
CA LEU A 188 -8.67 4.40 -12.00
C LEU A 188 -7.88 3.31 -12.75
N MET A 189 -8.30 2.06 -12.61
CA MET A 189 -7.73 0.87 -13.24
C MET A 189 -8.69 0.34 -14.33
N TYR A 190 -8.85 1.10 -15.42
CA TYR A 190 -9.64 0.66 -16.57
C TYR A 190 -8.94 -0.46 -17.34
N GLN A 191 -9.68 -1.54 -17.62
CA GLN A 191 -9.18 -2.75 -18.28
C GLN A 191 -7.93 -3.36 -17.61
N ALA A 192 -7.91 -3.39 -16.27
CA ALA A 192 -6.90 -4.08 -15.48
C ALA A 192 -7.47 -5.36 -14.85
N PRO A 193 -7.35 -6.54 -15.51
CA PRO A 193 -8.07 -7.75 -15.12
C PRO A 193 -7.81 -8.19 -13.68
N TYR A 194 -6.58 -7.98 -13.18
CA TYR A 194 -6.19 -8.33 -11.82
C TYR A 194 -7.24 -7.91 -10.77
N TYR A 195 -7.71 -6.66 -10.82
CA TYR A 195 -8.63 -6.10 -9.82
C TYR A 195 -10.08 -6.52 -10.02
N THR A 196 -10.43 -7.12 -11.17
CA THR A 196 -11.81 -7.45 -11.55
C THR A 196 -12.09 -8.95 -11.62
N GLU A 197 -11.04 -9.78 -11.58
CA GLU A 197 -11.13 -11.25 -11.54
C GLU A 197 -11.35 -11.74 -10.10
N GLU A 198 -12.44 -12.47 -9.84
CA GLU A 198 -12.84 -13.00 -8.51
C GLU A 198 -11.81 -13.95 -7.90
N ASN A 199 -11.07 -14.69 -8.72
CA ASN A 199 -10.02 -15.60 -8.29
C ASN A 199 -8.65 -14.92 -8.14
N ARG A 200 -8.59 -13.58 -8.21
CA ARG A 200 -7.34 -12.80 -8.06
C ARG A 200 -7.54 -11.61 -7.15
N GLY A 201 -7.87 -10.44 -7.70
CA GLY A 201 -7.92 -9.18 -6.95
C GLY A 201 -9.31 -8.80 -6.48
N MET A 202 -10.39 -9.29 -7.10
CA MET A 202 -11.75 -9.00 -6.64
C MET A 202 -12.14 -9.92 -5.47
N ILE A 203 -11.42 -9.78 -4.36
CA ILE A 203 -11.62 -10.54 -3.12
C ILE A 203 -12.57 -9.79 -2.16
N PRO A 204 -13.21 -10.48 -1.19
CA PRO A 204 -14.16 -9.85 -0.27
C PRO A 204 -13.61 -8.69 0.56
N GLU A 205 -12.31 -8.69 0.87
CA GLU A 205 -11.63 -7.64 1.63
C GLU A 205 -11.38 -6.37 0.82
N TYR A 206 -11.44 -6.45 -0.51
CA TYR A 206 -11.18 -5.33 -1.40
C TYR A 206 -12.46 -4.54 -1.68
N VAL A 207 -12.45 -3.25 -1.34
CA VAL A 207 -13.51 -2.31 -1.70
C VAL A 207 -13.10 -1.61 -2.99
N ASN A 208 -13.87 -1.84 -4.07
CA ASN A 208 -13.60 -1.33 -5.41
C ASN A 208 -13.97 0.17 -5.57
N GLU A 209 -13.36 1.03 -4.75
CA GLU A 209 -13.61 2.47 -4.72
C GLU A 209 -12.28 3.23 -4.66
N PHE A 210 -12.24 4.41 -5.28
CA PHE A 210 -11.11 5.32 -5.23
C PHE A 210 -11.61 6.74 -4.94
N ASN A 211 -10.99 7.40 -3.96
CA ASN A 211 -11.33 8.77 -3.61
C ASN A 211 -10.63 9.74 -4.55
N LEU A 212 -11.40 10.58 -5.24
CA LEU A 212 -10.87 11.56 -6.17
C LEU A 212 -10.02 12.63 -5.51
N ALA A 213 -10.14 12.87 -4.19
CA ALA A 213 -9.30 13.83 -3.45
C ALA A 213 -7.84 13.35 -3.26
N SER A 214 -7.47 12.23 -3.86
CA SER A 214 -6.12 11.65 -3.83
C SER A 214 -5.09 12.45 -4.63
#